data_AF-A0A0C2FZB5-F1
#
_entry.id   AF-A0A0C2FZB5-F1
#
_cell.length_a   1.000
_cell.length_b   1.000
_cell.length_c   1.000
_cell.angle_alpha   90.00
_cell.angle_beta   90.00
_cell.angle_gamma   90.00
#
_symmetry.space_group_name_H-M   'P 1'
#
loop_
_entity.id
_entity.type
_entity.pdbx_description
1 polymer ?
#
loop_
_entity_poly.entity_id
_entity_poly.type
_entity_poly.pdbx_seq_one_letter_code
_entity_poly.pdbx_strand_id
1 'polypeptide(L)'
;MQASLIFCFSPFFRSENSLFAEYLPFFEPEFTLRPDLPKRADNHNTKEFLSAIRQEIIENLRQVKGAPSVQMMPIPEDLLDVDVALCRPELGDEERPKDYEETNVTYSGIEA
;
A
#
# COMPACT_ATOMS: atom_id res chain seq x y z
N MET A 1 34.27 -21.14 53.95
CA MET A 1 33.35 -20.03 54.30
C MET A 1 32.96 -19.38 52.98
N GLN A 2 31.68 -19.48 52.61
CA GLN A 2 31.11 -19.12 51.31
C GLN A 2 31.35 -17.66 50.93
N ALA A 3 31.78 -17.41 49.70
CA ALA A 3 31.53 -16.17 49.00
C ALA A 3 30.20 -16.34 48.24
N SER A 4 29.13 -15.77 48.82
CA SER A 4 27.82 -15.71 48.19
C SER A 4 27.87 -14.72 47.03
N LEU A 5 28.11 -15.21 45.82
CA LEU A 5 27.72 -14.50 44.61
C LEU A 5 26.21 -14.72 44.44
N ILE A 6 25.48 -13.73 44.95
CA ILE A 6 24.13 -13.40 44.51
C ILE A 6 24.25 -13.20 43.00
N PHE A 7 23.87 -14.23 42.22
CA PHE A 7 23.46 -13.99 40.85
C PHE A 7 22.24 -13.09 40.97
N CYS A 8 22.47 -11.79 40.82
CA CYS A 8 21.45 -10.84 40.46
C CYS A 8 20.67 -11.50 39.32
N PHE A 9 19.46 -11.95 39.63
CA PHE A 9 18.36 -12.06 38.70
C PHE A 9 18.29 -10.71 37.99
N SER A 10 18.97 -10.60 36.87
CA SER A 10 18.86 -9.47 35.96
C SER A 10 17.40 -9.44 35.49
N PRO A 11 16.64 -8.38 35.78
CA PRO A 11 15.26 -8.25 35.33
C PRO A 11 15.26 -7.67 33.91
N PHE A 12 16.10 -8.23 33.02
CA PHE A 12 16.44 -7.56 31.76
C PHE A 12 16.64 -8.56 30.62
N PHE A 13 15.63 -9.38 30.35
CA PHE A 13 15.35 -9.85 28.98
C PHE A 13 13.96 -10.51 28.91
N ARG A 14 12.89 -9.75 29.15
CA ARG A 14 11.57 -10.15 28.63
C ARG A 14 11.22 -9.27 27.45
N SER A 15 11.86 -9.61 26.33
CA SER A 15 11.43 -9.41 24.95
C SER A 15 10.38 -8.31 24.76
N GLU A 16 10.85 -7.09 24.50
CA GLU A 16 10.10 -6.12 23.69
C GLU A 16 10.02 -6.66 22.25
N ASN A 17 9.26 -7.73 22.01
CA ASN A 17 8.92 -8.24 20.67
C ASN A 17 7.80 -9.31 20.70
N SER A 18 6.86 -9.24 21.65
CA SER A 18 5.75 -10.20 21.72
C SER A 18 4.71 -10.02 20.60
N LEU A 19 4.57 -8.81 20.03
CA LEU A 19 3.50 -8.51 19.09
C LEU A 19 3.80 -8.95 17.65
N PHE A 20 5.08 -8.96 17.24
CA PHE A 20 5.49 -9.44 15.92
C PHE A 20 5.51 -10.97 15.83
N ALA A 21 5.83 -11.64 16.95
CA ALA A 21 5.96 -13.09 16.98
C ALA A 21 4.60 -13.83 16.94
N GLU A 22 3.52 -13.23 17.45
CA GLU A 22 2.19 -13.88 17.49
C GLU A 22 1.57 -14.05 16.10
N TYR A 23 1.81 -13.10 15.18
CA TYR A 23 1.21 -13.13 13.84
C TYR A 23 2.08 -13.80 12.78
N LEU A 24 3.34 -14.07 13.08
CA LEU A 24 4.28 -14.68 12.13
C LEU A 24 3.83 -16.09 11.65
N PRO A 25 3.30 -16.99 12.51
CA PRO A 25 2.86 -18.31 12.08
C PRO A 25 1.71 -18.33 11.06
N PHE A 26 0.95 -17.23 10.91
CA PHE A 26 -0.12 -17.15 9.89
C PHE A 26 0.43 -17.09 8.46
N PHE A 27 1.72 -16.79 8.29
CA PHE A 27 2.38 -16.75 6.99
C PHE A 27 3.11 -18.06 6.65
N GLU A 28 3.06 -19.09 7.50
CA GLU A 28 3.52 -20.43 7.13
C GLU A 28 2.75 -20.96 5.92
N PRO A 29 3.40 -21.64 4.95
CA PRO A 29 4.79 -22.11 4.95
C PRO A 29 5.82 -21.14 4.33
N GLU A 30 5.40 -20.19 3.51
CA GLU A 30 6.30 -19.39 2.66
C GLU A 30 6.81 -18.10 3.32
N PHE A 31 6.23 -17.67 4.44
CA PHE A 31 6.58 -16.45 5.20
C PHE A 31 6.77 -15.19 4.32
N THR A 32 5.99 -15.09 3.24
CA THR A 32 6.02 -13.99 2.27
C THR A 32 4.67 -13.27 2.21
N LEU A 33 4.71 -11.96 1.96
CA LEU A 33 3.51 -11.17 1.71
C LEU A 33 2.89 -11.43 0.32
N ARG A 34 3.66 -12.03 -0.60
CA ARG A 34 3.21 -12.41 -1.95
C ARG A 34 3.22 -13.93 -2.11
N PRO A 35 2.34 -14.68 -1.41
CA PRO A 35 2.26 -16.11 -1.61
C PRO A 35 1.77 -16.41 -3.03
N ASP A 36 2.23 -17.50 -3.62
CA ASP A 36 1.71 -17.98 -4.90
C ASP A 36 0.29 -18.51 -4.72
N LEU A 37 -0.70 -17.61 -4.84
CA LEU A 37 -2.10 -18.01 -4.81
C LEU A 37 -2.44 -18.74 -6.12
N PRO A 38 -3.04 -19.95 -6.07
CA PRO A 38 -3.54 -20.58 -7.26
C PRO A 38 -4.58 -19.66 -7.91
N LYS A 39 -4.53 -19.51 -9.24
CA LYS A 39 -5.55 -18.76 -9.99
C LYS A 39 -6.91 -19.41 -9.73
N ARG A 40 -7.71 -18.78 -8.86
CA ARG A 40 -8.99 -19.31 -8.39
C ARG A 40 -10.06 -19.34 -9.49
N ALA A 41 -9.90 -18.51 -10.52
CA ALA A 41 -10.82 -18.41 -11.63
C ALA A 41 -10.09 -17.92 -12.89
N ASP A 42 -10.60 -18.32 -14.05
CA ASP A 42 -10.12 -17.84 -15.34
C ASP A 42 -10.55 -16.39 -15.57
N ASN A 43 -9.66 -15.62 -16.21
CA ASN A 43 -9.96 -14.24 -16.57
C ASN A 43 -10.87 -14.20 -17.80
N HIS A 44 -12.15 -13.92 -17.58
CA HIS A 44 -13.13 -13.70 -18.66
C HIS A 44 -13.17 -12.26 -19.19
N ASN A 45 -12.32 -11.37 -18.67
CA ASN A 45 -12.22 -9.99 -19.15
C ASN A 45 -11.34 -9.96 -20.41
N THR A 46 -11.99 -10.12 -21.57
CA THR A 46 -11.31 -9.95 -22.87
C THR A 46 -10.91 -8.49 -23.07
N LYS A 47 -9.87 -8.24 -23.86
CA LYS A 47 -9.38 -6.87 -24.11
C LYS A 47 -10.43 -6.01 -24.80
N GLU A 48 -11.20 -6.65 -25.67
CA GLU A 48 -12.30 -6.04 -26.42
C GLU A 48 -13.41 -5.58 -25.46
N PHE A 49 -13.79 -6.43 -24.50
CA PHE A 49 -14.79 -6.12 -23.48
C PHE A 49 -14.36 -4.94 -22.59
N LEU A 50 -13.11 -4.96 -22.11
CA LEU A 50 -12.56 -3.87 -21.31
C LEU A 50 -12.50 -2.54 -22.09
N SER A 51 -12.16 -2.59 -23.39
CA SER A 51 -12.15 -1.38 -24.21
C SER A 51 -13.56 -0.82 -24.44
N ALA A 52 -14.56 -1.69 -24.61
CA ALA A 52 -15.95 -1.29 -24.76
C ALA A 52 -16.46 -0.59 -23.49
N ILE A 53 -16.27 -1.20 -22.31
CA ILE A 53 -16.65 -0.59 -21.02
C ILE A 53 -15.95 0.75 -20.82
N ARG A 54 -14.64 0.83 -21.10
CA ARG A 54 -13.87 2.07 -20.96
C ARG A 54 -14.47 3.19 -21.82
N GLN A 55 -14.82 2.90 -23.07
CA GLN A 55 -15.41 3.89 -23.97
C GLN A 55 -16.78 4.37 -23.47
N GLU A 56 -17.62 3.45 -23.02
CA GLU A 56 -18.94 3.77 -22.45
C GLU A 56 -18.83 4.67 -21.22
N ILE A 57 -17.96 4.32 -20.27
CA ILE A 57 -17.75 5.11 -19.05
C ILE A 57 -17.24 6.51 -19.39
N ILE A 58 -16.28 6.64 -20.31
CA ILE A 58 -15.76 7.95 -20.73
C ILE A 58 -16.89 8.79 -21.34
N GLU A 59 -17.78 8.21 -22.13
CA GLU A 59 -18.91 8.92 -22.72
C GLU A 59 -19.93 9.35 -21.65
N ASN A 60 -20.25 8.48 -20.70
CA ASN A 60 -21.09 8.83 -19.56
C ASN A 60 -20.49 9.98 -18.74
N LEU A 61 -19.18 9.96 -18.49
CA LEU A 61 -18.48 11.04 -17.79
C LEU A 61 -18.48 12.37 -18.57
N ARG A 62 -18.52 12.35 -19.90
CA ARG A 62 -18.66 13.59 -20.69
C ARG A 62 -20.00 14.27 -20.44
N GLN A 63 -21.05 13.50 -20.14
CA GLN A 63 -22.37 14.06 -19.82
C GLN A 63 -22.42 14.67 -18.41
N VAL A 64 -21.47 14.32 -17.54
CA VAL A 64 -21.34 14.85 -16.16
C VAL A 64 -20.57 16.18 -16.11
N LYS A 65 -20.15 16.76 -17.26
CA LYS A 65 -19.37 18.01 -17.36
C LYS A 65 -20.01 19.25 -16.70
N GLY A 66 -21.26 19.18 -16.29
CA GLY A 66 -21.80 20.05 -15.26
C GLY A 66 -22.55 19.19 -14.27
N ALA A 67 -22.23 19.26 -12.98
CA ALA A 67 -23.11 18.73 -11.96
C ALA A 67 -24.32 19.70 -11.90
N PRO A 68 -25.49 19.33 -12.45
CA PRO A 68 -26.60 20.27 -12.67
C PRO A 68 -27.19 20.83 -11.37
N SER A 69 -26.83 20.24 -10.23
CA SER A 69 -27.22 20.67 -8.89
C SER A 69 -26.09 21.34 -8.09
N VAL A 70 -24.91 21.55 -8.68
CA VAL A 70 -23.80 22.29 -8.05
C VAL A 70 -23.80 23.71 -8.60
N GLN A 71 -24.03 24.68 -7.72
CA GLN A 71 -23.91 26.08 -8.10
C GLN A 71 -22.43 26.40 -8.33
N MET A 72 -22.07 26.77 -9.56
CA MET A 72 -20.71 27.20 -9.87
C MET A 72 -20.51 28.61 -9.30
N MET A 73 -19.88 28.69 -8.13
CA MET A 73 -19.45 29.95 -7.53
C MET A 73 -17.98 30.18 -7.88
N PRO A 74 -17.55 31.43 -8.18
CA PRO A 74 -16.14 31.72 -8.35
C PRO A 74 -15.39 31.39 -7.05
N ILE A 75 -14.23 30.75 -7.18
CA ILE A 75 -13.35 30.47 -6.04
C ILE A 75 -12.77 31.83 -5.58
N PRO A 76 -12.88 32.19 -4.29
CA PRO A 76 -12.24 33.40 -3.77
C PRO A 76 -10.73 33.36 -3.99
N GLU A 77 -10.13 34.51 -4.35
CA GLU A 77 -8.70 34.64 -4.68
C GLU A 77 -7.78 34.20 -3.54
N ASP A 78 -8.24 34.28 -2.28
CA ASP A 78 -7.47 33.91 -1.09
C ASP A 78 -7.53 32.41 -0.75
N LEU A 79 -8.42 31.62 -1.37
CA LEU A 79 -8.70 30.26 -0.94
C LEU A 79 -7.69 29.24 -1.48
N LEU A 80 -7.16 29.48 -2.68
CA LEU A 80 -6.24 28.58 -3.37
C LEU A 80 -5.18 29.41 -4.10
N ASP A 81 -3.90 29.11 -3.84
CA ASP A 81 -2.81 29.58 -4.69
C ASP A 81 -2.83 28.78 -6.01
N VAL A 82 -3.42 29.39 -7.04
CA VAL A 82 -3.67 28.77 -8.35
C VAL A 82 -2.37 28.36 -9.02
N ASP A 83 -1.30 29.15 -8.83
CA ASP A 83 0.00 28.85 -9.42
C ASP A 83 0.60 27.61 -8.77
N VAL A 84 0.50 27.46 -7.44
CA VAL A 84 0.95 26.25 -6.75
C VAL A 84 0.11 25.02 -7.13
N ALA A 85 -1.21 25.19 -7.25
CA ALA A 85 -2.13 24.10 -7.52
C ALA A 85 -2.04 23.56 -8.96
N LEU A 86 -1.86 24.44 -9.95
CA LEU A 86 -1.85 24.07 -11.37
C LEU A 86 -0.44 23.87 -11.95
N CYS A 87 0.60 24.49 -11.39
CA CYS A 87 1.97 24.29 -11.85
C CYS A 87 2.65 23.05 -11.28
N ARG A 88 1.99 22.29 -10.39
CA ARG A 88 2.52 20.98 -10.00
C ARG A 88 2.50 20.08 -11.24
N PRO A 89 3.66 19.63 -11.75
CA PRO A 89 3.66 18.71 -12.87
C PRO A 89 3.00 17.40 -12.42
N GLU A 90 1.97 16.98 -13.13
CA GLU A 90 1.40 15.65 -13.00
C GLU A 90 2.50 14.65 -13.31
N LEU A 91 2.91 13.85 -12.32
CA LEU A 91 3.97 12.85 -12.52
C LEU A 91 3.46 11.82 -13.52
N GLY A 92 4.11 11.73 -14.68
CA GLY A 92 3.74 10.76 -15.71
C GLY A 92 3.93 9.32 -15.22
N ASP A 93 3.24 8.36 -15.84
CA ASP A 93 3.33 6.94 -15.48
C ASP A 93 4.77 6.39 -15.55
N GLU A 94 5.62 6.98 -16.40
CA GLU A 94 7.05 6.65 -16.53
C GLU A 94 7.91 7.17 -15.38
N GLU A 95 7.51 8.29 -14.75
CA GLU A 95 8.22 8.90 -13.62
C GLU A 95 7.75 8.35 -12.27
N ARG A 96 6.62 7.64 -12.24
CA ARG A 96 6.20 6.87 -11.07
C ARG A 96 7.25 5.78 -10.85
N PRO A 97 7.88 5.70 -9.66
CA PRO A 97 8.83 4.63 -9.37
C PRO A 97 8.12 3.30 -9.64
N LYS A 98 8.69 2.50 -10.55
CA LYS A 98 8.26 1.11 -10.73
C LYS A 98 8.44 0.46 -9.37
N ASP A 99 7.39 -0.20 -8.88
CA ASP A 99 7.50 -1.02 -7.68
C ASP A 99 8.68 -1.98 -7.92
N TYR A 100 9.79 -1.74 -7.23
CA TYR A 100 10.94 -2.59 -7.31
C TYR A 100 10.52 -3.93 -6.73
N GLU A 101 10.61 -5.00 -7.52
CA GLU A 101 10.31 -6.39 -7.09
C GLU A 101 11.30 -6.90 -6.01
N GLU A 102 12.11 -6.03 -5.42
CA GLU A 102 13.23 -6.36 -4.55
C GLU A 102 12.90 -6.32 -3.05
N THR A 103 11.61 -6.30 -2.67
CA THR A 103 11.19 -6.61 -1.30
C THR A 103 11.10 -8.10 -1.01
N ASN A 104 11.81 -8.94 -1.78
CA ASN A 104 12.08 -10.36 -1.45
C ASN A 104 12.99 -10.51 -0.22
N VAL A 105 12.89 -9.59 0.74
CA VAL A 105 13.58 -9.69 2.01
C VAL A 105 12.76 -10.66 2.86
N THR A 106 13.03 -11.96 2.68
CA THR A 106 12.69 -12.95 3.68
C THR A 106 13.30 -12.47 4.99
N TYR A 107 12.45 -12.23 6.00
CA TYR A 107 12.94 -12.03 7.36
C TYR A 107 13.59 -13.34 7.81
N SER A 108 14.89 -13.49 7.52
CA SER A 108 15.73 -14.49 8.16
C SER A 108 15.84 -14.03 9.60
N GLY A 109 15.00 -14.59 10.48
CA GLY A 109 15.08 -14.33 11.91
C GLY A 109 16.54 -14.36 12.35
N ILE A 110 16.93 -13.37 13.15
CA ILE A 110 18.28 -13.19 13.69
C ILE A 110 18.77 -14.56 14.19
N GLU A 111 19.79 -15.12 13.54
CA GLU A 111 20.46 -16.34 13.99
C GLU A 111 20.98 -16.09 15.41
N ALA A 112 20.59 -16.94 16.35
CA ALA A 112 21.04 -16.93 17.74
C ALA A 112 21.92 -18.15 18.00
#